data_AF-N1WGZ7-F1
#
_entry.id   AF-N1WGZ7-F1
#
_cell.length_a   1.000
_cell.length_b   1.000
_cell.length_c   1.000
_cell.angle_alpha   90.00
_cell.angle_beta   90.00
_cell.angle_gamma   90.00
#
_symmetry.space_group_name_H-M   'P 1'
#
loop_
_entity.id
_entity.type
_entity.pdbx_description
1 polymer ?
#
loop_
_entity_poly.entity_id
_entity_poly.type
_entity_poly.pdbx_seq_one_letter_code
_entity_poly.pdbx_strand_id
1 'polypeptide(L)'
;MIVSKNKKSALFDILKREKLEKLKKKNSPAKLSEPNEKTQISPSETTSEKSSAEKKESQGSKIYKAIEDVKLDIRYYFLQDEYLEKLAAIYVKNEGPLDKLGIEPKKYLDYARESFDRYKQLDKKMPLEPMNKKSWDHVEKSLNELISKLLEKFVK
;
A
#
# COMPACT_ATOMS: atom_id res chain seq x y z
N MET A 1 -48.43 -25.16 12.37
CA MET A 1 -47.21 -25.43 13.17
C MET A 1 -46.02 -24.83 12.44
N ILE A 2 -45.39 -23.78 12.98
CA ILE A 2 -44.17 -23.19 12.41
C ILE A 2 -43.00 -23.62 13.28
N VAL A 3 -42.15 -24.51 12.77
CA VAL A 3 -40.90 -24.91 13.44
C VAL A 3 -39.81 -23.94 13.00
N SER A 4 -39.55 -22.93 13.82
CA SER A 4 -38.40 -22.03 13.69
C SER A 4 -37.11 -22.82 13.87
N LYS A 5 -36.48 -23.21 12.75
CA LYS A 5 -35.14 -23.79 12.74
C LYS A 5 -34.12 -22.71 13.09
N ASN A 6 -33.71 -22.69 14.37
CA ASN A 6 -32.58 -21.92 14.88
C ASN A 6 -31.30 -22.24 14.10
N LYS A 7 -30.98 -21.45 13.06
CA LYS A 7 -29.67 -21.45 12.41
C LYS A 7 -28.67 -20.71 13.29
N LYS A 8 -28.22 -21.35 14.38
CA LYS A 8 -27.00 -20.92 15.06
C LYS A 8 -25.85 -21.14 14.07
N SER A 9 -25.31 -20.05 13.54
CA SER A 9 -24.28 -20.06 12.51
C SER A 9 -23.01 -20.76 12.99
N ALA A 10 -22.42 -21.60 12.16
CA ALA A 10 -21.14 -22.26 12.43
C ALA A 10 -20.01 -21.25 12.74
N LEU A 11 -20.13 -20.01 12.26
CA LEU A 11 -19.22 -18.91 12.61
C LEU A 11 -19.19 -18.61 14.10
N PHE A 12 -20.32 -18.74 14.80
CA PHE A 12 -20.38 -18.48 16.23
C PHE A 12 -19.64 -19.56 17.03
N ASP A 13 -19.70 -20.81 16.59
CA ASP A 13 -18.98 -21.92 17.21
C ASP A 13 -17.46 -21.83 16.95
N ILE A 14 -17.06 -21.39 15.75
CA ILE A 14 -15.66 -21.14 15.39
C ILE A 14 -15.08 -20.02 16.28
N LEU A 15 -15.79 -18.88 16.41
CA LEU A 15 -15.34 -17.76 17.25
C LEU A 15 -15.17 -18.17 18.72
N LYS A 16 -16.07 -19.01 19.24
CA LYS A 16 -15.97 -19.51 20.62
C LYS A 16 -14.75 -20.41 20.84
N ARG A 17 -14.43 -21.28 19.88
CA ARG A 17 -13.24 -22.15 19.96
C ARG A 17 -11.96 -21.34 19.98
N GLU A 18 -11.83 -20.36 19.08
CA GLU A 18 -10.63 -19.52 19.01
C GLU A 18 -10.43 -18.68 20.29
N LYS A 19 -11.52 -18.16 20.88
CA LYS A 19 -11.46 -17.43 22.15
C LYS A 19 -11.02 -18.31 23.31
N LEU A 20 -11.46 -19.57 23.35
CA LEU A 20 -11.06 -20.54 24.37
C LEU A 20 -9.58 -20.96 24.25
N GLU A 21 -9.06 -21.12 23.04
CA GLU A 21 -7.63 -21.41 22.83
C GLU A 21 -6.74 -20.25 23.29
N LYS A 22 -7.14 -19.00 23.02
CA LYS A 22 -6.38 -17.82 23.47
C LYS A 22 -6.36 -17.66 25.00
N LEU A 23 -7.40 -18.13 25.70
CA LEU A 23 -7.43 -18.16 27.16
C LEU A 23 -6.54 -19.28 27.75
N LYS A 24 -6.47 -20.44 27.09
CA LYS A 24 -5.59 -21.53 27.53
C LYS A 24 -4.09 -21.20 27.38
N LYS A 25 -3.73 -20.38 26.38
CA LYS A 25 -2.34 -19.90 26.23
C LYS A 25 -1.94 -18.79 27.22
N LYS A 26 -2.90 -18.16 27.90
CA LYS A 26 -2.65 -17.07 28.87
C LYS A 26 -2.51 -17.53 30.33
N ASN A 27 -2.83 -18.80 30.64
CA ASN A 27 -2.78 -19.34 32.00
C ASN A 27 -1.69 -20.43 32.17
N SER A 28 -0.47 -20.15 31.71
CA SER A 28 0.72 -20.92 32.13
C SER A 28 1.55 -20.05 33.08
N PRO A 29 1.72 -20.43 34.36
CA PRO A 29 2.49 -19.65 35.31
C PRO A 29 4.00 -19.84 35.10
N ALA A 30 4.73 -18.79 35.49
CA ALA A 30 6.17 -18.60 35.38
C ALA A 30 7.04 -19.73 35.95
N LYS A 31 8.25 -19.86 35.39
CA LYS A 31 9.47 -20.19 36.14
C LYS A 31 10.61 -19.26 35.72
N LEU A 32 10.94 -18.35 36.64
CA LEU A 32 12.22 -17.65 36.74
C LEU A 32 13.33 -18.64 37.13
N SER A 33 14.53 -18.44 36.59
CA SER A 33 15.81 -18.45 37.33
C SER A 33 16.99 -18.07 36.40
N GLU A 34 17.56 -16.89 36.62
CA GLU A 34 18.89 -16.40 36.15
C GLU A 34 20.05 -17.09 36.93
N PRO A 35 21.34 -16.61 36.97
CA PRO A 35 22.21 -15.85 36.03
C PRO A 35 23.65 -16.46 35.89
N ASN A 36 24.45 -16.02 34.89
CA ASN A 36 25.92 -15.86 34.97
C ASN A 36 26.45 -15.23 33.67
N GLU A 37 26.85 -13.95 33.66
CA GLU A 37 28.16 -13.35 33.96
C GLU A 37 29.18 -13.31 32.79
N LYS A 38 29.56 -12.05 32.45
CA LYS A 38 30.85 -11.56 31.86
C LYS A 38 31.09 -11.88 30.37
N THR A 39 31.53 -10.96 29.47
CA THR A 39 32.65 -9.99 29.46
C THR A 39 32.47 -9.14 28.17
N GLN A 40 32.40 -7.79 28.19
CA GLN A 40 33.48 -6.83 27.80
C GLN A 40 33.96 -7.03 26.31
N ILE A 41 34.10 -6.08 25.36
CA ILE A 41 34.76 -4.76 25.32
C ILE A 41 34.43 -4.05 23.97
N SER A 42 33.93 -2.80 24.03
CA SER A 42 34.17 -1.57 23.22
C SER A 42 34.12 -1.45 21.68
N PRO A 43 33.90 -0.21 21.16
CA PRO A 43 33.54 0.15 19.78
C PRO A 43 34.72 0.71 18.97
N SER A 44 34.60 0.75 17.64
CA SER A 44 35.51 1.57 16.81
C SER A 44 34.70 2.44 15.85
N GLU A 45 34.67 3.73 16.17
CA GLU A 45 34.47 4.79 15.21
C GLU A 45 35.71 4.87 14.31
N THR A 46 35.50 4.97 12.99
CA THR A 46 36.43 5.72 12.13
C THR A 46 35.64 6.42 11.03
N THR A 47 35.55 7.74 11.20
CA THR A 47 35.35 8.77 10.19
C THR A 47 36.13 8.53 8.90
N SER A 48 35.54 8.81 7.73
CA SER A 48 36.19 9.52 6.61
C SER A 48 35.23 9.75 5.44
N GLU A 49 34.78 11.00 5.35
CA GLU A 49 34.70 11.85 4.16
C GLU A 49 34.18 11.31 2.81
N LYS A 50 33.11 11.99 2.37
CA LYS A 50 33.04 12.68 1.07
C LYS A 50 33.08 11.79 -0.18
N SER A 51 31.88 11.43 -0.63
CA SER A 51 31.60 11.44 -2.06
C SER A 51 30.22 12.06 -2.30
N SER A 52 30.28 13.31 -2.73
CA SER A 52 29.23 14.00 -3.46
C SER A 52 28.75 13.10 -4.61
N ALA A 53 27.65 12.41 -4.40
CA ALA A 53 26.86 11.85 -5.47
C ALA A 53 25.52 12.55 -5.38
N GLU A 54 25.42 13.70 -6.03
CA GLU A 54 24.16 14.08 -6.69
C GLU A 54 23.84 12.92 -7.65
N LYS A 55 23.24 11.88 -7.10
CA LYS A 55 22.58 10.86 -7.90
C LYS A 55 21.53 11.65 -8.66
N LYS A 56 21.75 11.82 -9.97
CA LYS A 56 20.67 11.81 -10.95
C LYS A 56 19.85 10.57 -10.64
N GLU A 57 18.89 10.71 -9.73
CA GLU A 57 17.84 9.73 -9.50
C GLU A 57 17.19 9.58 -10.86
N SER A 58 17.43 8.42 -11.51
CA SER A 58 17.04 8.20 -12.89
C SER A 58 15.57 8.53 -13.06
N GLN A 59 15.25 9.26 -14.12
CA GLN A 59 13.86 9.46 -14.55
C GLN A 59 13.15 8.09 -14.50
N GLY A 60 12.11 8.00 -13.67
CA GLY A 60 11.37 6.77 -13.40
C GLY A 60 11.71 6.03 -12.10
N SER A 61 12.84 6.27 -11.43
CA SER A 61 13.13 5.65 -10.12
C SER A 61 12.25 6.20 -9.00
N LYS A 62 11.80 7.45 -9.12
CA LYS A 62 11.00 8.14 -8.10
C LYS A 62 9.63 7.48 -7.89
N ILE A 63 9.00 6.98 -8.95
CA ILE A 63 7.68 6.35 -8.85
C ILE A 63 7.76 4.98 -8.16
N TYR A 64 8.78 4.16 -8.46
CA TYR A 64 8.95 2.87 -7.80
C TYR A 64 9.26 3.02 -6.30
N LYS A 65 10.05 4.04 -5.93
CA LYS A 65 10.27 4.38 -4.53
C LYS A 65 8.96 4.78 -3.83
N ALA A 66 8.17 5.65 -4.44
CA ALA A 66 6.88 6.04 -3.88
C ALA A 66 5.89 4.87 -3.77
N ILE A 67 5.95 3.92 -4.71
CA ILE A 67 5.15 2.69 -4.66
C ILE A 67 5.55 1.82 -3.45
N GLU A 68 6.85 1.62 -3.22
CA GLU A 68 7.33 0.88 -2.03
C GLU A 68 6.92 1.59 -0.74
N ASP A 69 7.01 2.94 -0.70
CA ASP A 69 6.60 3.74 0.46
C ASP A 69 5.11 3.58 0.81
N VAL A 70 4.24 3.38 -0.18
CA VAL A 70 2.79 3.22 0.02
C VAL A 70 2.32 1.76 0.04
N LYS A 71 3.20 0.79 -0.21
CA LYS A 71 2.85 -0.63 -0.33
C LYS A 71 2.17 -1.21 0.92
N LEU A 72 2.56 -0.73 2.10
CA LEU A 72 1.99 -1.14 3.39
C LEU A 72 0.82 -0.25 3.83
N ASP A 73 0.53 0.82 3.08
CA ASP A 73 -0.61 1.69 3.36
C ASP A 73 -1.88 1.03 2.80
N ILE A 74 -2.78 0.67 3.72
CA ILE A 74 -4.04 0.01 3.41
C ILE A 74 -4.90 0.79 2.40
N ARG A 75 -4.67 2.09 2.20
CA ARG A 75 -5.39 2.91 1.21
C ARG A 75 -5.01 2.56 -0.24
N TYR A 76 -3.85 1.96 -0.46
CA TYR A 76 -3.34 1.55 -1.78
C TYR A 76 -3.42 0.04 -1.99
N TYR A 77 -4.21 -0.67 -1.17
CA TYR A 77 -4.43 -2.10 -1.26
C TYR A 77 -4.82 -2.61 -2.66
N PHE A 78 -5.42 -1.74 -3.48
CA PHE A 78 -5.89 -2.06 -4.83
C PHE A 78 -4.76 -2.12 -5.86
N LEU A 79 -3.60 -1.53 -5.58
CA LEU A 79 -2.41 -1.53 -6.44
C LEU A 79 -1.60 -2.80 -6.20
N GLN A 80 -1.95 -3.86 -6.91
CA GLN A 80 -1.28 -5.15 -6.86
C GLN A 80 -0.92 -5.63 -8.27
N ASP A 81 0.04 -6.55 -8.32
CA ASP A 81 0.43 -7.30 -9.52
C ASP A 81 0.72 -6.41 -10.75
N GLU A 82 0.17 -6.78 -11.90
CA GLU A 82 0.38 -6.11 -13.19
C GLU A 82 -0.07 -4.63 -13.20
N TYR A 83 -1.00 -4.26 -12.33
CA TYR A 83 -1.56 -2.90 -12.34
C TYR A 83 -0.60 -1.87 -11.75
N LEU A 84 0.30 -2.31 -10.87
CA LEU A 84 1.38 -1.48 -10.34
C LEU A 84 2.31 -1.04 -11.47
N GLU A 85 2.76 -1.99 -12.29
CA GLU A 85 3.63 -1.71 -13.44
C GLU A 85 2.96 -0.85 -14.49
N LYS A 86 1.69 -1.13 -14.82
CA LYS A 86 0.93 -0.29 -15.75
C LYS A 86 0.78 1.14 -15.24
N LEU A 87 0.52 1.32 -13.94
CA LEU A 87 0.40 2.64 -13.33
C LEU A 87 1.73 3.40 -13.35
N ALA A 88 2.83 2.71 -13.03
CA ALA A 88 4.18 3.27 -13.10
C ALA A 88 4.54 3.69 -14.53
N ALA A 89 4.21 2.87 -15.54
CA ALA A 89 4.46 3.17 -16.94
C ALA A 89 3.79 4.46 -17.42
N ILE A 90 2.53 4.72 -16.99
CA ILE A 90 1.83 5.98 -17.29
C ILE A 90 2.57 7.17 -16.66
N TYR A 91 3.05 7.04 -15.42
CA TYR A 91 3.82 8.11 -14.77
C TYR A 91 5.13 8.38 -15.51
N VAL A 92 5.93 7.34 -15.78
CA VAL A 92 7.25 7.46 -16.44
C VAL A 92 7.11 8.16 -17.79
N LYS A 93 6.07 7.82 -18.58
CA LYS A 93 5.78 8.47 -19.86
C LYS A 93 5.52 9.98 -19.72
N ASN A 94 4.97 10.42 -18.60
CA ASN A 94 4.55 11.80 -18.36
C ASN A 94 5.37 12.50 -17.26
N GLU A 95 6.48 11.92 -16.80
CA GLU A 95 7.21 12.37 -15.61
C GLU A 95 7.70 13.82 -15.77
N GLY A 96 8.34 14.15 -16.89
CA GLY A 96 8.86 15.51 -17.13
C GLY A 96 7.76 16.59 -17.07
N PRO A 97 6.66 16.45 -17.82
CA PRO A 97 5.54 17.38 -17.71
C PRO A 97 4.88 17.42 -16.32
N LEU A 98 4.71 16.28 -15.64
CA LEU A 98 4.13 16.23 -14.30
C LEU A 98 5.03 16.91 -13.25
N ASP A 99 6.34 16.72 -13.34
CA ASP A 99 7.34 17.35 -12.47
C ASP A 99 7.31 18.88 -12.61
N LYS A 100 7.19 19.41 -13.84
CA LYS A 100 7.00 20.85 -14.09
C LYS A 100 5.72 21.42 -13.47
N LEU A 101 4.70 20.59 -13.29
CA LEU A 101 3.44 20.96 -12.63
C LEU A 101 3.50 20.76 -11.10
N GLY A 102 4.64 20.35 -10.54
CA GLY A 102 4.79 20.05 -9.13
C GLY A 102 4.03 18.81 -8.68
N ILE A 103 3.70 17.90 -9.61
CA ILE A 103 3.00 16.65 -9.31
C ILE A 103 4.02 15.59 -8.97
N GLU A 104 4.28 15.43 -7.67
CA GLU A 104 5.15 14.40 -7.14
C GLU A 104 4.57 12.99 -7.36
N PRO A 105 5.41 11.93 -7.39
CA PRO A 105 4.94 10.56 -7.60
C PRO A 105 3.86 10.13 -6.59
N LYS A 106 3.99 10.52 -5.33
CA LYS A 106 2.99 10.24 -4.29
C LYS A 106 1.64 10.90 -4.60
N LYS A 107 1.65 12.14 -5.07
CA LYS A 107 0.44 12.86 -5.48
C LYS A 107 -0.22 12.21 -6.69
N TYR A 108 0.58 11.69 -7.62
CA TYR A 108 0.08 10.89 -8.73
C TYR A 108 -0.59 9.58 -8.26
N LEU A 109 0.00 8.87 -7.29
CA LEU A 109 -0.62 7.68 -6.69
C LEU A 109 -1.94 8.03 -5.99
N ASP A 110 -2.05 9.20 -5.36
CA ASP A 110 -3.32 9.70 -4.80
C ASP A 110 -4.39 9.87 -5.89
N TYR A 111 -4.07 10.40 -7.06
CA TYR A 111 -5.03 10.48 -8.17
C TYR A 111 -5.48 9.10 -8.65
N ALA A 112 -4.58 8.11 -8.66
CA ALA A 112 -4.94 6.74 -8.97
C ALA A 112 -5.94 6.18 -7.95
N ARG A 113 -5.67 6.40 -6.65
CA ARG A 113 -6.55 6.02 -5.54
C ARG A 113 -7.93 6.68 -5.65
N GLU A 114 -7.97 7.99 -5.85
CA GLU A 114 -9.21 8.74 -6.00
C GLU A 114 -10.02 8.29 -7.23
N SER A 115 -9.35 7.92 -8.32
CA SER A 115 -10.00 7.38 -9.52
C SER A 115 -10.60 5.99 -9.25
N PHE A 116 -9.87 5.14 -8.52
CA PHE A 116 -10.37 3.82 -8.13
C PHE A 116 -11.53 3.91 -7.12
N ASP A 117 -11.44 4.81 -6.15
CA ASP A 117 -12.52 5.05 -5.18
C ASP A 117 -13.79 5.56 -5.87
N ARG A 118 -13.67 6.43 -6.88
CA ARG A 118 -14.81 6.86 -7.72
C ARG A 118 -15.44 5.69 -8.48
N TYR A 119 -14.64 4.81 -9.07
CA TYR A 119 -15.15 3.60 -9.71
C TYR A 119 -15.96 2.73 -8.73
N LYS A 120 -15.42 2.48 -7.52
CA LYS A 120 -16.13 1.69 -6.49
C LYS A 120 -17.45 2.32 -6.06
N GLN A 121 -17.51 3.65 -5.93
CA GLN A 121 -18.73 4.36 -5.59
C GLN A 121 -19.81 4.19 -6.67
N LEU A 122 -19.42 4.24 -7.95
CA LEU A 122 -20.33 4.05 -9.08
C LEU A 122 -20.85 2.60 -9.17
N ASP A 123 -19.98 1.62 -8.95
CA ASP A 123 -20.27 0.19 -9.12
C ASP A 123 -20.73 -0.50 -7.82
N LYS A 124 -20.94 0.27 -6.73
CA LYS A 124 -21.34 -0.21 -5.38
C LYS A 124 -20.54 -1.41 -4.89
N LYS A 125 -19.23 -1.41 -5.16
CA LYS A 125 -18.35 -2.53 -4.84
C LYS A 125 -18.09 -2.67 -3.34
N MET A 126 -17.78 -3.90 -2.94
CA MET A 126 -17.38 -4.22 -1.57
C MET A 126 -16.12 -3.44 -1.17
N PRO A 127 -15.99 -3.06 0.12
CA PRO A 127 -14.75 -2.48 0.62
C PRO A 127 -13.61 -3.49 0.41
N LEU A 128 -12.43 -2.97 0.04
CA LEU A 128 -11.20 -3.74 -0.09
C LEU A 128 -11.11 -4.73 -1.28
N GLU A 129 -11.95 -4.61 -2.32
CA GLU A 129 -11.73 -5.34 -3.59
C GLU A 129 -10.50 -4.81 -4.35
N PRO A 130 -9.52 -5.66 -4.71
CA PRO A 130 -8.34 -5.23 -5.45
C PRO A 130 -8.70 -4.80 -6.87
N MET A 131 -7.77 -4.13 -7.55
CA MET A 131 -7.98 -3.72 -8.93
C MET A 131 -8.15 -4.93 -9.84
N ASN A 132 -9.20 -4.89 -10.67
CA ASN A 132 -9.45 -5.81 -11.77
C ASN A 132 -9.47 -5.05 -13.10
N LYS A 133 -9.61 -5.78 -14.22
CA LYS A 133 -9.61 -5.19 -15.55
C LYS A 133 -10.61 -4.03 -15.72
N LYS A 134 -11.86 -4.19 -15.26
CA LYS A 134 -12.89 -3.15 -15.41
C LYS A 134 -12.54 -1.88 -14.62
N SER A 135 -12.10 -2.04 -13.38
CA SER A 135 -11.65 -0.90 -12.58
C SER A 135 -10.38 -0.26 -13.14
N TRP A 136 -9.47 -1.06 -13.69
CA TRP A 136 -8.27 -0.57 -14.34
C TRP A 136 -8.61 0.30 -15.54
N ASP A 137 -9.47 -0.18 -16.45
CA ASP A 137 -9.89 0.58 -17.62
C ASP A 137 -10.48 1.94 -17.22
N HIS A 138 -11.23 2.00 -16.11
CA HIS A 138 -11.72 3.26 -15.55
C HIS A 138 -10.61 4.16 -15.00
N VAL A 139 -9.69 3.60 -14.20
CA VAL A 139 -8.57 4.35 -13.60
C VAL A 139 -7.63 4.88 -14.69
N GLU A 140 -7.24 4.04 -15.65
CA GLU A 140 -6.40 4.39 -16.78
C GLU A 140 -7.01 5.51 -17.60
N LYS A 141 -8.30 5.41 -17.94
CA LYS A 141 -9.02 6.47 -18.66
C LYS A 141 -9.02 7.78 -17.86
N SER A 142 -9.35 7.69 -16.57
CA SER A 142 -9.43 8.87 -15.70
C SER A 142 -8.08 9.57 -15.53
N LEU A 143 -7.00 8.81 -15.38
CA LEU A 143 -5.65 9.35 -15.26
C LEU A 143 -5.17 9.98 -16.56
N ASN A 144 -5.34 9.31 -17.70
CA ASN A 144 -4.96 9.87 -18.99
C ASN A 144 -5.74 11.14 -19.32
N GLU A 145 -7.04 11.19 -18.98
CA GLU A 145 -7.86 12.39 -19.16
C GLU A 145 -7.40 13.54 -18.24
N LEU A 146 -7.10 13.23 -16.96
CA LEU A 146 -6.55 14.20 -16.01
C LEU A 146 -5.24 14.79 -16.52
N ILE A 147 -4.30 13.93 -16.91
CA ILE A 147 -3.00 14.34 -17.44
C ILE A 147 -3.21 15.21 -18.69
N SER A 148 -4.03 14.76 -19.65
CA SER A 148 -4.29 15.52 -20.88
C SER A 148 -4.82 16.93 -20.59
N LYS A 149 -5.80 17.06 -19.68
CA LYS A 149 -6.35 18.37 -19.30
C LYS A 149 -5.35 19.25 -18.57
N LEU A 150 -4.49 18.67 -17.75
CA LEU A 150 -3.42 19.41 -17.07
C LEU A 150 -2.41 19.95 -18.09
N LEU A 151 -1.99 19.13 -19.04
CA LEU A 151 -1.05 19.53 -20.09
C LEU A 151 -1.64 20.60 -21.00
N GLU A 152 -2.88 20.42 -21.45
CA GLU A 152 -3.58 21.41 -22.27
C GLU A 152 -3.69 22.77 -21.56
N LYS A 153 -3.97 22.75 -20.25
CA LYS A 153 -4.18 23.98 -19.48
C LYS A 153 -2.88 24.71 -19.15
N PHE A 154 -1.80 23.98 -18.87
CA PHE A 154 -0.61 24.56 -18.23
C PHE A 154 0.70 24.41 -19.03
N VAL A 155 0.75 23.56 -20.06
CA VAL A 155 1.99 23.25 -20.78
C VAL A 155 2.03 23.78 -22.21
N LYS A 156 0.86 24.06 -22.83
CA LYS A 156 0.66 24.65 -24.18
C LYS A 156 1.78 24.39 -25.20
#